data_AF-A0AAW1BKH8-F1
#
_entry.id   AF-A0AAW1BKH8-F1
#
_cell.length_a   1.000
_cell.length_b   1.000
_cell.length_c   1.000
_cell.angle_alpha   90.00
_cell.angle_beta   90.00
_cell.angle_gamma   90.00
#
_symmetry.space_group_name_H-M   'P 1'
#
loop_
_entity.id
_entity.type
_entity.pdbx_description
1 polymer ?
#
loop_
_entity_poly.entity_id
_entity_poly.type
_entity_poly.pdbx_seq_one_letter_code
_entity_poly.pdbx_strand_id
1 'polypeptide(L)'
;MDSSRDIREALHELLCCTNVSTKEGIHLALAELLKNLAKYPTDRDSIWKCLKFLGSRHPTLVLPLVPELLGTHPFFDTPEPDMDDPAYIAVLVLIFNAAKSCPTMPALFSDHTFRHYAYLRDSLSHLVPPLRLPGKKLASFSGLASLTLPEDPSQEFLQQSLERVFSLQHLDPQGSQELLEFTIRYWLWETREGGVGRLASPNLVASTQFSA
;
A
#
# COMPACT_ATOMS: atom_id res chain seq x y z
N MET A 1 -28.42 -13.17 21.00
CA MET A 1 -28.00 -14.27 20.13
C MET A 1 -28.43 -14.03 18.68
N ASP A 2 -28.27 -12.81 18.16
CA ASP A 2 -28.27 -12.56 16.72
C ASP A 2 -27.24 -11.48 16.42
N SER A 3 -26.01 -11.91 16.20
CA SER A 3 -24.96 -11.05 15.66
C SER A 3 -24.08 -11.93 14.79
N SER A 4 -24.72 -12.56 13.81
CA SER A 4 -23.97 -13.21 12.73
C SER A 4 -23.09 -12.15 12.09
N ARG A 5 -21.80 -12.45 12.00
CA ARG A 5 -20.82 -11.63 11.28
C ARG A 5 -21.29 -11.41 9.84
N ASP A 6 -21.86 -12.43 9.22
CA ASP A 6 -22.34 -12.40 7.83
C ASP A 6 -23.47 -11.37 7.64
N ILE A 7 -24.37 -11.24 8.62
CA ILE A 7 -25.45 -10.25 8.58
C ILE A 7 -24.88 -8.83 8.68
N ARG A 8 -23.91 -8.61 9.58
CA ARG A 8 -23.27 -7.29 9.72
C ARG A 8 -22.49 -6.92 8.47
N GLU A 9 -21.76 -7.86 7.89
CA GLU A 9 -21.02 -7.66 6.65
C GLU A 9 -21.95 -7.33 5.48
N ALA A 10 -23.05 -8.08 5.31
CA ALA A 10 -24.08 -7.77 4.31
C ALA A 10 -24.71 -6.38 4.53
N LEU A 11 -24.91 -5.96 5.78
CA LEU A 11 -25.41 -4.63 6.09
C LEU A 11 -24.41 -3.54 5.73
N HIS A 12 -23.12 -3.74 6.00
CA HIS A 12 -22.07 -2.82 5.57
C HIS A 12 -22.03 -2.70 4.05
N GLU A 13 -22.14 -3.82 3.32
CA GLU A 13 -22.21 -3.83 1.85
C GLU A 13 -23.45 -3.10 1.30
N LEU A 14 -24.60 -3.29 1.93
CA LEU A 14 -25.81 -2.56 1.58
C LEU A 14 -25.60 -1.05 1.77
N LEU A 15 -25.08 -0.65 2.92
CA LEU A 15 -24.82 0.75 3.27
C LEU A 15 -23.84 1.43 2.29
N CYS A 16 -22.82 0.70 1.80
CA CYS A 16 -21.91 1.17 0.74
C CYS A 16 -22.66 1.66 -0.52
N CYS A 17 -23.78 0.99 -0.84
CA CYS A 17 -24.55 1.21 -2.06
C CYS A 17 -25.70 2.21 -1.87
N THR A 18 -25.98 2.62 -0.63
CA THR A 18 -27.05 3.57 -0.34
C THR A 18 -26.74 4.99 -0.82
N ASN A 19 -27.80 5.72 -1.18
CA ASN A 19 -27.75 7.16 -1.35
C ASN A 19 -28.38 7.83 -0.14
N VAL A 20 -27.66 8.78 0.44
CA VAL A 20 -28.10 9.58 1.57
C VAL A 20 -28.40 11.00 1.09
N SER A 21 -29.53 11.55 1.51
CA SER A 21 -30.01 12.86 1.02
C SER A 21 -29.52 14.04 1.86
N THR A 22 -29.02 13.82 3.08
CA THR A 22 -28.66 14.90 4.02
C THR A 22 -27.34 14.63 4.74
N LYS A 23 -26.68 15.68 5.22
CA LYS A 23 -25.44 15.56 6.00
C LYS A 23 -25.67 14.82 7.32
N GLU A 24 -26.85 14.97 7.91
CA GLU A 24 -27.25 14.30 9.16
C GLU A 24 -27.32 12.78 8.97
N GLY A 25 -27.75 12.31 7.80
CA GLY A 25 -27.74 10.89 7.47
C GLY A 25 -26.31 10.33 7.36
N ILE A 26 -25.38 11.11 6.80
CA ILE A 26 -23.95 10.73 6.76
C ILE A 26 -23.37 10.68 8.17
N HIS A 27 -23.66 11.69 8.99
CA HIS A 27 -23.19 11.75 10.37
C HIS A 27 -23.75 10.59 11.21
N LEU A 28 -25.04 10.28 11.06
CA LEU A 28 -25.66 9.15 11.75
C LEU A 28 -25.06 7.81 11.31
N ALA A 29 -24.85 7.61 10.01
CA ALA A 29 -24.21 6.41 9.48
C ALA A 29 -22.79 6.24 10.02
N LEU A 30 -21.99 7.32 10.03
CA LEU A 30 -20.65 7.33 10.60
C LEU A 30 -20.70 6.99 12.09
N ALA A 31 -21.54 7.67 12.88
CA ALA A 31 -21.64 7.44 14.31
C ALA A 31 -22.03 5.98 14.63
N GLU A 32 -22.97 5.40 13.88
CA GLU A 32 -23.40 4.03 14.09
C GLU A 32 -22.34 3.00 13.66
N LEU A 33 -21.61 3.28 12.58
CA LEU A 33 -20.46 2.47 12.17
C LEU A 33 -19.33 2.52 13.19
N LEU A 34 -19.04 3.69 13.78
CA LEU A 34 -18.03 3.83 14.84
C LEU A 34 -18.44 3.11 16.13
N LYS A 35 -19.73 3.16 16.51
CA LYS A 35 -20.25 2.33 17.61
C LYS A 35 -20.10 0.84 17.33
N ASN A 36 -20.38 0.41 16.09
CA ASN A 36 -20.17 -0.97 15.67
C ASN A 36 -18.69 -1.36 15.71
N LEU A 37 -17.79 -0.47 15.31
CA LEU A 37 -16.35 -0.70 15.38
C LEU A 37 -15.85 -0.88 16.82
N ALA A 38 -16.34 -0.05 17.74
CA ALA A 38 -16.04 -0.17 19.17
C ALA A 38 -16.57 -1.49 19.77
N LYS A 39 -17.73 -1.95 19.29
CA LYS A 39 -18.36 -3.21 19.74
C LYS A 39 -17.76 -4.46 19.09
N TYR A 40 -17.37 -4.37 17.82
CA TYR A 40 -16.86 -5.45 16.98
C TYR A 40 -15.61 -5.01 16.20
N PRO A 41 -14.43 -4.94 16.86
CA PRO A 41 -13.19 -4.52 16.20
C PRO A 41 -12.76 -5.42 15.03
N THR A 42 -13.25 -6.66 14.97
CA THR A 42 -13.02 -7.61 13.88
C THR A 42 -13.59 -7.13 12.54
N ASP A 43 -14.56 -6.20 12.57
CA ASP A 43 -15.29 -5.77 11.39
C ASP A 43 -14.66 -4.50 10.76
N ARG A 44 -13.51 -4.06 11.28
CA ARG A 44 -12.80 -2.84 10.90
C ARG A 44 -12.64 -2.66 9.40
N ASP A 45 -12.18 -3.69 8.70
CA ASP A 45 -11.89 -3.57 7.26
C ASP A 45 -13.19 -3.37 6.45
N SER A 46 -14.28 -4.04 6.84
CA SER A 46 -15.59 -3.88 6.22
C SER A 46 -16.18 -2.48 6.47
N ILE A 47 -15.99 -1.95 7.68
CA ILE A 47 -16.43 -0.60 8.07
C ILE A 47 -15.64 0.47 7.32
N TRP A 48 -14.31 0.36 7.26
CA TRP A 48 -13.47 1.29 6.50
C TRP A 48 -13.78 1.26 5.01
N LYS A 49 -14.03 0.07 4.44
CA LYS A 49 -14.50 -0.07 3.07
C LYS A 49 -15.86 0.62 2.87
N CYS A 50 -16.77 0.51 3.83
CA CYS A 50 -18.05 1.21 3.78
C CYS A 50 -17.88 2.74 3.78
N LEU A 51 -17.06 3.27 4.68
CA LEU A 51 -16.79 4.70 4.76
C LEU A 51 -16.08 5.25 3.52
N LYS A 52 -15.19 4.47 2.91
CA LYS A 52 -14.58 4.77 1.61
C LYS A 52 -15.65 5.01 0.53
N PHE A 53 -16.62 4.10 0.41
CA PHE A 53 -17.70 4.24 -0.58
C PHE A 53 -18.64 5.40 -0.22
N LEU A 54 -19.00 5.53 1.05
CA LEU A 54 -19.89 6.58 1.52
C LEU A 54 -19.34 7.98 1.21
N GLY A 55 -18.04 8.20 1.48
CA GLY A 55 -17.36 9.46 1.18
C GLY A 55 -17.21 9.72 -0.32
N SER A 56 -16.89 8.68 -1.10
CA SER A 56 -16.78 8.78 -2.56
C SER A 56 -18.12 9.17 -3.22
N ARG A 57 -19.25 8.69 -2.69
CA ARG A 57 -20.59 8.96 -3.23
C ARG A 57 -21.17 10.30 -2.83
N HIS A 58 -20.85 10.79 -1.62
CA HIS A 58 -21.47 11.99 -1.05
C HIS A 58 -20.47 13.09 -0.65
N PRO A 59 -19.54 13.49 -1.54
CA PRO A 59 -18.48 14.43 -1.19
C PRO A 59 -19.01 15.80 -0.74
N THR A 60 -20.12 16.25 -1.32
CA THR A 60 -20.78 17.54 -0.98
C THR A 60 -21.46 17.52 0.38
N LEU A 61 -21.95 16.36 0.84
CA LEU A 61 -22.57 16.21 2.16
C LEU A 61 -21.52 16.05 3.27
N VAL A 62 -20.36 15.47 2.94
CA VAL A 62 -19.23 15.32 3.86
C VAL A 62 -18.52 16.65 4.10
N LEU A 63 -18.38 17.50 3.08
CA LEU A 63 -17.67 18.79 3.18
C LEU A 63 -18.04 19.63 4.42
N PRO A 64 -19.33 19.92 4.72
CA PRO A 64 -19.69 20.71 5.90
C PRO A 64 -19.44 20.01 7.24
N LEU A 65 -19.20 18.69 7.25
CA LEU A 65 -18.89 17.91 8.46
C LEU A 65 -17.39 17.89 8.77
N VAL A 66 -16.52 18.17 7.79
CA VAL A 66 -15.06 18.05 7.95
C VAL A 66 -14.53 18.81 9.18
N PRO A 67 -14.89 20.08 9.44
CA PRO A 67 -14.34 20.80 10.59
C PRO A 67 -14.76 20.19 11.94
N GLU A 68 -15.99 19.68 12.02
CA GLU A 68 -16.51 19.00 13.21
C GLU A 68 -15.81 17.67 13.43
N LEU A 69 -15.67 16.86 12.36
CA LEU A 69 -15.06 15.54 12.41
C LEU A 69 -13.55 15.55 12.69
N LEU A 70 -12.84 16.59 12.23
CA LEU A 70 -11.41 16.79 12.53
C LEU A 70 -11.18 17.50 13.87
N GLY A 71 -12.25 17.94 14.55
CA GLY A 71 -12.12 18.69 15.80
C GLY A 71 -11.41 20.05 15.62
N THR A 72 -11.46 20.63 14.42
CA THR A 72 -10.82 21.93 14.14
C THR A 72 -11.70 23.04 14.71
N HIS A 73 -11.27 23.64 15.82
CA HIS A 73 -11.94 24.80 16.41
C HIS A 73 -11.18 26.09 16.04
N PRO A 74 -11.84 27.19 15.63
CA PRO A 74 -11.16 28.42 15.16
C PRO A 74 -10.25 29.10 16.19
N PHE A 75 -10.42 28.79 17.47
CA PHE A 75 -9.72 29.44 18.59
C PHE A 75 -9.05 28.48 19.59
N PHE A 76 -9.29 27.17 19.47
CA PHE A 76 -8.78 26.19 20.43
C PHE A 76 -8.08 25.07 19.69
N ASP A 77 -6.82 24.84 20.05
CA ASP A 77 -6.08 23.67 19.59
C ASP A 77 -6.56 22.45 20.37
N THR A 78 -7.27 21.56 19.69
CA THR A 78 -7.56 20.22 20.20
C THR A 78 -6.30 19.37 20.12
N PRO A 79 -6.05 18.46 21.08
CA PRO A 79 -4.91 17.55 20.99
C PRO A 79 -5.00 16.70 19.72
N GLU A 80 -3.87 16.54 19.03
CA GLU A 80 -3.76 15.74 17.80
C GLU A 80 -4.25 14.30 18.08
N PRO A 81 -5.21 13.77 17.31
CA PRO A 81 -5.71 12.41 17.51
C PRO A 81 -4.63 11.36 17.22
N ASP A 82 -4.72 10.23 17.90
CA ASP A 82 -3.80 9.11 17.71
C ASP A 82 -4.02 8.42 16.35
N MET A 83 -2.94 8.18 15.62
CA MET A 83 -2.97 7.48 14.33
C MET A 83 -3.18 5.97 14.45
N ASP A 84 -3.07 5.42 15.66
CA ASP A 84 -3.39 4.02 15.95
C ASP A 84 -4.87 3.80 16.31
N ASP A 85 -5.65 4.88 16.51
CA ASP A 85 -7.08 4.78 16.79
C ASP A 85 -7.88 4.38 15.53
N PRO A 86 -8.52 3.19 15.51
CA PRO A 86 -9.28 2.74 14.35
C PRO A 86 -10.51 3.61 14.05
N ALA A 87 -11.05 4.34 15.04
CA ALA A 87 -12.16 5.25 14.85
C ALA A 87 -11.70 6.53 14.13
N TYR A 88 -10.56 7.11 14.52
CA TYR A 88 -9.96 8.23 13.81
C TYR A 88 -9.56 7.88 12.37
N ILE A 89 -8.95 6.71 12.15
CA ILE A 89 -8.63 6.22 10.79
C ILE A 89 -9.92 6.13 9.94
N ALA A 90 -11.01 5.61 10.50
CA ALA A 90 -12.31 5.53 9.83
C ALA A 90 -12.79 6.91 9.34
N VAL A 91 -12.68 7.93 10.20
CA VAL A 91 -13.03 9.32 9.85
C VAL A 91 -12.13 9.84 8.72
N LEU A 92 -10.82 9.63 8.80
CA LEU A 92 -9.89 10.04 7.75
C LEU A 92 -10.17 9.35 6.41
N VAL A 93 -10.49 8.05 6.42
CA VAL A 93 -10.87 7.32 5.21
C VAL A 93 -12.11 7.94 4.56
N LEU A 94 -13.13 8.29 5.34
CA LEU A 94 -14.32 8.99 4.82
C LEU A 94 -13.94 10.32 4.15
N ILE A 95 -13.19 11.15 4.86
CA ILE A 95 -12.82 12.51 4.43
C ILE A 95 -11.93 12.47 3.17
N PHE A 96 -10.90 11.64 3.14
CA PHE A 96 -10.00 11.58 1.97
C PHE A 96 -10.70 11.03 0.74
N ASN A 97 -11.65 10.10 0.89
CA ASN A 97 -12.44 9.64 -0.25
C ASN A 97 -13.39 10.71 -0.77
N ALA A 98 -13.98 11.54 0.11
CA ALA A 98 -14.77 12.70 -0.30
C ALA A 98 -13.90 13.78 -0.98
N ALA A 99 -12.71 14.04 -0.45
CA ALA A 99 -11.79 15.05 -0.97
C ALA A 99 -11.32 14.77 -2.40
N LYS A 100 -11.33 13.51 -2.85
CA LYS A 100 -10.99 13.15 -4.23
C LYS A 100 -11.86 13.89 -5.26
N SER A 101 -13.14 14.08 -4.95
CA SER A 101 -14.12 14.74 -5.82
C SER A 101 -14.43 16.17 -5.41
N CYS A 102 -13.82 16.67 -4.32
CA CYS A 102 -14.08 17.99 -3.76
C CYS A 102 -12.78 18.79 -3.61
N PRO A 103 -12.38 19.61 -4.60
CA PRO A 103 -11.09 20.30 -4.62
C PRO A 103 -10.95 21.38 -3.55
N THR A 104 -12.06 21.83 -2.95
CA THR A 104 -12.05 22.80 -1.84
C THR A 104 -11.81 22.13 -0.49
N MET A 105 -12.03 20.82 -0.37
CA MET A 105 -11.93 20.11 0.91
C MET A 105 -10.53 20.14 1.53
N PRO A 106 -9.43 19.99 0.77
CA PRO A 106 -8.07 20.10 1.33
C PRO A 106 -7.76 21.46 1.97
N ALA A 107 -8.48 22.53 1.63
CA ALA A 107 -8.29 23.84 2.26
C ALA A 107 -8.75 23.86 3.74
N LEU A 108 -9.52 22.84 4.18
CA LEU A 108 -9.97 22.68 5.55
C LEU A 108 -9.00 21.83 6.40
N PHE A 109 -7.97 21.26 5.79
CA PHE A 109 -7.06 20.34 6.47
C PHE A 109 -5.97 21.11 7.22
N SER A 110 -5.68 20.64 8.43
CA SER A 110 -4.52 21.04 9.21
C SER A 110 -3.22 20.39 8.69
N ASP A 111 -2.07 20.90 9.13
CA ASP A 111 -0.76 20.33 8.79
C ASP A 111 -0.63 18.85 9.21
N HIS A 112 -1.18 18.48 10.37
CA HIS A 112 -1.18 17.08 10.82
C HIS A 112 -2.07 16.20 9.93
N THR A 113 -3.22 16.70 9.46
CA THR A 113 -4.10 15.94 8.55
C THR A 113 -3.38 15.59 7.25
N PHE A 114 -2.51 16.49 6.75
CA PHE A 114 -1.66 16.18 5.60
C PHE A 114 -0.57 15.14 5.89
N ARG A 115 0.02 15.15 7.10
CA ARG A 115 0.95 14.09 7.54
C ARG A 115 0.24 12.74 7.63
N HIS A 116 -0.96 12.72 8.22
CA HIS A 116 -1.80 11.54 8.35
C HIS A 116 -2.22 11.00 6.98
N TYR A 117 -2.55 11.88 6.03
CA TYR A 117 -2.81 11.49 4.65
C TYR A 117 -1.62 10.75 4.03
N ALA A 118 -0.41 11.28 4.14
CA ALA A 118 0.77 10.65 3.55
C ALA A 118 1.02 9.25 4.14
N TYR A 119 0.96 9.14 5.47
CA TYR A 119 1.12 7.86 6.17
C TYR A 119 0.07 6.82 5.76
N LEU A 120 -1.22 7.21 5.73
CA LEU A 120 -2.29 6.30 5.33
C LEU A 120 -2.27 5.98 3.84
N ARG A 121 -1.75 6.88 2.99
CA ARG A 121 -1.59 6.61 1.57
C ARG A 121 -0.54 5.54 1.32
N ASP A 122 0.51 5.50 2.12
CA ASP A 122 1.57 4.50 2.03
C ASP A 122 1.12 3.17 2.64
N SER A 123 0.45 3.22 3.80
CA SER A 123 0.06 2.02 4.57
C SER A 123 -1.26 1.38 4.10
N LEU A 124 -2.24 2.19 3.69
CA LEU A 124 -3.62 1.79 3.36
C LEU A 124 -4.03 2.31 1.97
N SER A 125 -3.16 2.14 0.97
CA SER A 125 -3.36 2.60 -0.41
C SER A 125 -4.65 2.13 -1.10
N HIS A 126 -5.20 0.99 -0.67
CA HIS A 126 -6.45 0.44 -1.18
C HIS A 126 -7.70 1.16 -0.62
N LEU A 127 -7.57 1.87 0.51
CA LEU A 127 -8.64 2.65 1.14
C LEU A 127 -8.52 4.14 0.86
N VAL A 128 -7.30 4.67 0.75
CA VAL A 128 -7.05 6.11 0.62
C VAL A 128 -6.64 6.48 -0.81
N PRO A 129 -7.41 7.34 -1.52
CA PRO A 129 -7.12 7.70 -2.90
C PRO A 129 -5.96 8.71 -3.00
N PRO A 130 -5.30 8.81 -4.18
CA PRO A 130 -4.41 9.92 -4.48
C PRO A 130 -5.21 11.24 -4.55
N LEU A 131 -4.79 12.24 -3.80
CA LEU A 131 -5.40 13.58 -3.74
C LEU A 131 -4.53 14.62 -4.43
N ARG A 132 -5.16 15.59 -5.08
CA ARG A 132 -4.47 16.76 -5.65
C ARG A 132 -4.43 17.85 -4.59
N LEU A 133 -3.36 17.86 -3.79
CA LEU A 133 -3.19 18.81 -2.70
C LEU A 133 -2.55 20.12 -3.18
N PRO A 134 -3.07 21.29 -2.79
CA PRO A 134 -2.44 22.57 -3.11
C PRO A 134 -1.05 22.63 -2.47
N GLY A 135 -0.02 22.96 -3.25
CA GLY A 135 1.33 23.24 -2.74
C GLY A 135 2.26 22.03 -2.59
N LYS A 136 1.79 20.79 -2.79
CA LYS A 136 2.66 19.61 -2.86
C LYS A 136 2.51 18.94 -4.22
N LYS A 137 3.44 19.25 -5.12
CA LYS A 137 3.76 18.39 -6.25
C LYS A 137 4.26 17.08 -5.64
N LEU A 138 3.35 16.17 -5.28
CA LEU A 138 3.71 14.77 -5.17
C LEU A 138 4.42 14.48 -6.48
N ALA A 139 5.67 14.05 -6.42
CA ALA A 139 6.39 13.61 -7.60
C ALA A 139 5.64 12.38 -8.13
N SER A 140 4.55 12.62 -8.85
CA SER A 140 3.94 11.67 -9.73
C SER A 140 4.98 11.43 -10.81
N PHE A 141 5.78 10.39 -10.61
CA PHE A 141 6.31 9.60 -11.71
C PHE A 141 5.11 9.04 -12.49
N SER A 142 4.51 9.92 -13.28
CA SER A 142 3.72 9.54 -14.42
C SER A 142 4.12 10.53 -15.50
N GLY A 143 5.37 10.33 -15.95
CA GLY A 143 5.72 10.77 -17.28
C GLY A 143 4.76 10.06 -18.22
N LEU A 144 4.16 10.83 -19.12
CA LEU A 144 3.70 10.29 -20.39
C LEU A 144 4.88 9.56 -21.02
N ALA A 145 4.90 8.24 -20.91
CA ALA A 145 5.78 7.39 -21.67
C ALA A 145 4.95 6.20 -22.16
N SER A 146 4.93 6.10 -23.48
CA SER A 146 4.48 5.03 -24.36
C SER A 146 3.99 3.72 -23.77
N LEU A 147 2.99 3.20 -24.48
CA LEU A 147 2.67 1.79 -24.68
C LEU A 147 3.93 0.90 -24.79
N THR A 148 4.48 0.47 -23.67
CA THR A 148 5.31 -0.73 -23.55
C THR A 148 5.10 -1.24 -22.13
N LEU A 149 4.49 -2.41 -22.02
CA LEU A 149 4.44 -3.19 -20.78
C LEU A 149 5.89 -3.31 -20.26
N PRO A 150 6.22 -2.86 -19.04
CA PRO A 150 7.55 -3.11 -18.49
C PRO A 150 7.65 -4.62 -18.28
N GLU A 151 8.54 -5.27 -19.01
CA GLU A 151 8.90 -6.65 -18.71
C GLU A 151 9.46 -6.68 -17.27
N ASP A 152 8.86 -7.54 -16.46
CA ASP A 152 9.15 -7.65 -15.04
C ASP A 152 10.62 -8.08 -14.87
N PRO A 153 11.48 -7.32 -14.16
CA PRO A 153 12.89 -7.66 -13.98
C PRO A 153 13.06 -9.03 -13.30
N SER A 154 12.04 -9.52 -12.59
CA SER A 154 12.04 -10.88 -12.04
C SER A 154 11.81 -11.95 -13.11
N GLN A 155 11.06 -11.65 -14.18
CA GLN A 155 10.92 -12.54 -15.34
C GLN A 155 12.20 -12.62 -16.17
N GLU A 156 12.86 -11.50 -16.43
CA GLU A 156 14.16 -11.51 -17.12
C GLU A 156 15.19 -12.32 -16.33
N PHE A 157 15.26 -12.12 -15.01
CA PHE A 157 16.14 -12.89 -14.14
C PHE A 157 15.82 -14.39 -14.14
N LEU A 158 14.53 -14.76 -14.12
CA LEU A 158 14.08 -16.15 -14.20
C LEU A 158 14.46 -16.78 -15.53
N GLN A 159 14.25 -16.07 -16.64
CA GLN A 159 14.56 -16.55 -17.98
C GLN A 159 16.06 -16.75 -18.17
N GLN A 160 16.87 -15.79 -17.74
CA GLN A 160 18.33 -15.92 -17.73
C GLN A 160 18.82 -17.06 -16.83
N SER A 161 18.14 -17.30 -15.71
CA SER A 161 18.49 -18.40 -14.81
C SER A 161 18.13 -19.76 -15.40
N LEU A 162 16.97 -19.87 -16.07
CA LEU A 162 16.55 -21.07 -16.79
C LEU A 162 17.49 -21.37 -17.96
N GLU A 163 17.87 -20.36 -18.74
CA GLU A 163 18.85 -20.51 -19.83
C GLU A 163 20.22 -20.96 -19.31
N ARG A 164 20.70 -20.41 -18.20
CA ARG A 164 21.95 -20.85 -17.56
C ARG A 164 21.88 -22.31 -17.13
N VAL A 165 20.78 -22.74 -16.50
CA VAL A 165 20.61 -24.15 -16.08
C VAL A 165 20.50 -25.08 -17.29
N PHE A 166 19.80 -24.68 -18.35
CA PHE A 166 19.68 -25.47 -19.58
C PHE A 166 21.03 -25.61 -20.30
N SER A 167 21.82 -24.53 -20.33
CA SER A 167 23.17 -24.52 -20.90
C SER A 167 24.13 -25.48 -20.17
N LEU A 168 23.93 -25.67 -18.87
CA LEU A 168 24.73 -26.58 -18.05
C LEU A 168 24.40 -28.06 -18.30
N GLN A 169 23.27 -28.39 -18.93
CA GLN A 169 22.89 -29.79 -19.22
C GLN A 169 23.71 -30.43 -20.35
N HIS A 170 24.49 -29.64 -21.10
CA HIS A 170 25.30 -30.12 -22.23
C HIS A 170 26.80 -30.33 -21.87
N LEU A 171 27.15 -30.18 -20.59
CA LEU A 171 28.49 -30.45 -20.07
C LEU A 171 28.61 -31.92 -19.63
N ASP A 172 29.74 -32.52 -19.99
CA ASP A 172 30.15 -33.88 -19.62
C ASP A 172 29.85 -34.15 -18.13
N PRO A 173 29.32 -35.34 -17.76
CA PRO A 173 28.80 -35.61 -16.40
C PRO A 173 29.82 -35.39 -15.27
N GLN A 174 31.11 -35.33 -15.60
CA GLN A 174 32.19 -35.07 -14.66
C GLN A 174 32.37 -33.56 -14.37
N GLY A 175 32.25 -32.68 -15.37
CA GLY A 175 32.37 -31.23 -15.19
C GLY A 175 31.16 -30.59 -14.51
N SER A 176 29.96 -31.16 -14.73
CA SER A 176 28.74 -30.73 -14.04
C SER A 176 28.75 -31.12 -12.55
N GLN A 177 29.33 -32.26 -12.19
CA GLN A 177 29.56 -32.62 -10.78
C GLN A 177 30.56 -31.69 -10.10
N GLU A 178 31.67 -31.35 -10.77
CA GLU A 178 32.68 -30.45 -10.20
C GLU A 178 32.15 -29.02 -10.00
N LEU A 179 31.37 -28.50 -10.94
CA LEU A 179 30.70 -27.20 -10.80
C LEU A 179 29.66 -27.20 -9.69
N LEU A 180 28.90 -28.29 -9.52
CA LEU A 180 27.93 -28.42 -8.43
C LEU A 180 28.63 -28.47 -7.07
N GLU A 181 29.70 -29.26 -6.95
CA GLU A 181 30.58 -29.33 -5.77
C GLU A 181 31.16 -27.96 -5.43
N PHE A 182 31.67 -27.24 -6.42
CA PHE A 182 32.23 -25.91 -6.23
C PHE A 182 31.17 -24.91 -5.76
N THR A 183 29.99 -24.95 -6.37
CA THR A 183 28.86 -24.08 -6.01
C THR A 183 28.38 -24.38 -4.59
N ILE A 184 28.21 -25.65 -4.22
CA ILE A 184 27.82 -26.06 -2.86
C ILE A 184 28.85 -25.60 -1.83
N ARG A 185 30.15 -25.76 -2.12
CA ARG A 185 31.22 -25.28 -1.23
C ARG A 185 31.22 -23.76 -1.10
N TYR A 186 30.99 -23.04 -2.19
CA TYR A 186 30.89 -21.58 -2.19
C TYR A 186 29.72 -21.10 -1.31
N TRP A 187 28.53 -21.68 -1.47
CA TRP A 187 27.36 -21.36 -0.63
C TRP A 187 27.57 -21.74 0.85
N LEU A 188 28.25 -22.86 1.14
CA LEU A 188 28.61 -23.27 2.50
C LEU A 188 29.66 -22.34 3.13
N TRP A 189 30.62 -21.83 2.34
CA TRP A 189 31.59 -20.85 2.80
C TRP A 189 30.92 -19.50 3.10
N GLU A 190 30.05 -19.02 2.20
CA GLU A 190 29.34 -17.75 2.36
C GLU A 190 28.28 -17.77 3.48
N THR A 191 27.74 -18.95 3.82
CA THR A 191 26.85 -19.10 4.99
C THR A 191 27.63 -19.16 6.30
N ARG A 192 28.90 -19.57 6.27
CA ARG A 192 29.75 -19.76 7.46
C ARG A 192 30.56 -18.51 7.81
N GLU A 193 30.91 -17.69 6.82
CA GLU A 193 31.52 -16.38 7.00
C GLU A 193 30.48 -15.30 6.67
N GLY A 194 29.76 -14.85 7.70
CA GLY A 194 28.72 -13.83 7.59
C GLY A 194 29.18 -12.63 6.76
N GLY A 195 28.35 -12.30 5.75
CA GLY A 195 28.69 -11.45 4.63
C GLY A 195 29.45 -10.17 4.95
N VAL A 196 30.58 -9.99 4.26
CA VAL A 196 31.23 -8.69 4.04
C VAL A 196 31.85 -8.66 2.63
N GLY A 197 31.15 -8.01 1.70
CA GLY A 197 31.74 -7.05 0.75
C GLY A 197 32.62 -7.51 -0.41
N ARG A 198 32.06 -7.31 -1.63
CA ARG A 198 32.67 -6.75 -2.86
C ARG A 198 33.79 -7.51 -3.61
N LEU A 199 33.45 -7.76 -4.89
CA LEU A 199 34.25 -7.65 -6.12
C LEU A 199 35.54 -8.47 -6.25
N ALA A 200 35.46 -9.57 -7.01
CA ALA A 200 36.50 -9.92 -7.96
C ALA A 200 35.89 -10.79 -9.09
N SER A 201 35.73 -10.20 -10.27
CA SER A 201 35.63 -10.98 -11.51
C SER A 201 36.97 -11.66 -11.76
N PRO A 202 37.00 -12.91 -12.26
CA PRO A 202 38.15 -13.39 -13.01
C PRO A 202 37.72 -13.65 -14.46
N ASN A 203 37.99 -12.66 -15.31
CA ASN A 203 38.27 -12.93 -16.72
C ASN A 203 39.76 -13.32 -16.82
N LEU A 204 40.00 -14.52 -17.37
CA LEU A 204 41.06 -14.83 -18.33
C LEU A 204 42.54 -14.60 -17.96
N VAL A 205 43.28 -15.69 -17.72
CA VAL A 205 44.70 -15.89 -18.13
C VAL A 205 44.80 -17.35 -18.60
N ALA A 206 44.61 -17.66 -19.89
CA ALA A 206 45.61 -17.66 -20.96
C ALA A 206 46.81 -18.61 -20.73
N SER A 207 46.72 -19.76 -21.41
CA SER A 207 47.77 -20.39 -22.23
C SER A 207 49.23 -20.36 -21.76
N THR A 208 49.82 -21.54 -21.57
CA THR A 208 51.22 -21.75 -21.96
C THR A 208 51.38 -23.16 -22.54
N GLN A 209 51.64 -23.20 -23.85
CA GLN A 209 52.18 -24.36 -24.55
C GLN A 209 53.60 -24.67 -24.06
N PHE A 210 54.02 -25.94 -24.01
CA PHE A 210 55.32 -26.34 -24.55
C PHE A 210 55.38 -27.85 -24.82
N SER A 211 55.81 -28.20 -26.04
CA SER A 211 56.11 -29.55 -26.53
C SER A 211 57.40 -30.12 -25.93
N ALA A 212 57.44 -31.44 -25.76
CA ALA A 212 58.50 -32.34 -26.24
C ALA A 212 57.95 -33.77 -26.24
#